data_AF-A0A7V9AIH0-F1
#
_entry.id   AF-A0A7V9AIH0-F1
#
_cell.length_a   1.000
_cell.length_b   1.000
_cell.length_c   1.000
_cell.angle_alpha   90.00
_cell.angle_beta   90.00
_cell.angle_gamma   90.00
#
_symmetry.space_group_name_H-M   'P 1'
#
loop_
_entity.id
_entity.type
_entity.pdbx_description
1 polymer ?
#
loop_
_entity_poly.entity_id
_entity_poly.type
_entity_poly.pdbx_seq_one_letter_code
_entity_poly.pdbx_strand_id
1 'polypeptide(L)'
;MSAQESKATIREYLDTFARDWQEALNRFVADESLAEHIRFFQQVFPDYTLEAHDLIAEGDKVVLRATLHGVHQGELMGMAPTG
;
A
#
# COMPACT_ATOMS: atom_id res chain seq x y z
N MET A 1 11.30 8.21 15.95
CA MET A 1 11.99 8.17 14.64
C MET A 1 12.13 9.59 14.14
N SER A 2 13.25 9.89 13.49
CA SER A 2 13.45 11.12 12.72
C SER A 2 12.69 11.06 11.39
N ALA A 3 12.49 12.22 10.76
CA ALA A 3 11.83 12.30 9.45
C ALA A 3 12.56 11.46 8.39
N GLN A 4 13.89 11.42 8.41
CA GLN A 4 14.71 10.60 7.51
C GLN A 4 14.49 9.10 7.75
N GLU A 5 14.45 8.66 9.01
CA GLU A 5 14.18 7.27 9.36
C GLU A 5 12.76 6.87 8.94
N SER A 6 11.74 7.69 9.24
CA SER A 6 10.37 7.40 8.84
C SER A 6 10.21 7.31 7.32
N LYS A 7 10.85 8.21 6.55
CA LYS A 7 10.87 8.10 5.08
C LYS A 7 11.57 6.82 4.61
N ALA A 8 12.68 6.44 5.22
CA ALA A 8 13.40 5.22 4.85
C ALA A 8 12.54 3.97 5.09
N THR A 9 11.86 3.89 6.22
CA THR A 9 10.91 2.81 6.52
C THR A 9 9.76 2.75 5.53
N ILE A 10 9.15 3.88 5.16
CA ILE A 10 8.07 3.88 4.17
C ILE A 10 8.56 3.48 2.78
N ARG A 11 9.76 3.90 2.37
CA ARG A 11 10.34 3.42 1.09
C ARG A 11 10.56 1.92 1.09
N GLU A 12 11.13 1.39 2.17
CA GLU A 12 11.35 -0.05 2.29
C GLU A 12 10.02 -0.82 2.27
N TYR A 13 9.00 -0.33 2.97
CA TYR A 13 7.65 -0.88 2.89
C TYR A 13 7.13 -0.91 1.45
N LEU A 14 7.20 0.21 0.72
CA LEU A 14 6.73 0.29 -0.67
C LEU A 14 7.51 -0.65 -1.60
N ASP A 15 8.83 -0.73 -1.44
CA ASP A 15 9.68 -1.60 -2.26
C ASP A 15 9.43 -3.08 -1.97
N THR A 16 9.20 -3.46 -0.71
CA THR A 16 8.81 -4.82 -0.34
C THR A 16 7.40 -5.10 -0.85
N PHE A 17 6.46 -4.16 -0.69
CA PHE A 17 5.08 -4.32 -1.13
C PHE A 17 4.98 -4.59 -2.64
N ALA A 18 5.76 -3.86 -3.44
CA ALA A 18 5.81 -4.06 -4.89
C ALA A 18 6.37 -5.42 -5.32
N ARG A 19 7.13 -6.10 -4.44
CA ARG A 19 7.72 -7.43 -4.70
C ARG A 19 6.86 -8.56 -4.14
N ASP A 20 6.43 -8.40 -2.89
CA ASP A 20 5.62 -9.34 -2.14
C ASP A 20 4.81 -8.57 -1.09
N TRP A 21 3.53 -8.33 -1.40
CA TRP A 21 2.63 -7.61 -0.50
C TRP A 21 2.35 -8.37 0.80
N GLN A 22 2.44 -9.71 0.80
CA GLN A 22 2.23 -10.51 2.01
C GLN A 22 3.43 -10.36 2.95
N GLU A 23 4.65 -10.37 2.42
CA GLU A 23 5.86 -10.05 3.19
C GLU A 23 5.75 -8.64 3.79
N ALA A 24 5.34 -7.65 2.98
CA ALA A 24 5.18 -6.28 3.45
C ALA A 24 4.17 -6.16 4.61
N LEU A 25 3.04 -6.86 4.52
CA LEU A 25 2.05 -6.90 5.60
C LEU A 25 2.64 -7.51 6.87
N ASN A 26 3.21 -8.71 6.76
CA ASN A 26 3.75 -9.44 7.90
C ASN A 26 4.87 -8.67 8.61
N ARG A 27 5.65 -7.86 7.88
CA ARG A 27 6.79 -7.14 8.41
C ARG A 27 6.47 -5.74 8.94
N PHE A 28 5.57 -5.01 8.29
CA PHE A 28 5.36 -3.58 8.56
C PHE A 28 3.97 -3.23 9.07
N VAL A 29 2.97 -4.10 8.91
CA VAL A 29 1.58 -3.80 9.25
C VAL A 29 1.18 -4.58 10.51
N ALA A 30 1.12 -3.87 11.64
CA ALA A 30 0.67 -4.43 12.92
C ALA A 30 -0.83 -4.20 13.20
N ASP A 31 -1.46 -3.25 12.50
CA ASP A 31 -2.88 -2.94 12.64
C ASP A 31 -3.71 -3.88 11.76
N GLU A 32 -4.57 -4.69 12.38
CA GLU A 32 -5.35 -5.70 11.64
C GLU A 32 -6.35 -5.05 10.67
N SER A 33 -6.92 -3.89 11.03
CA SER A 33 -7.87 -3.21 10.15
C SER A 33 -7.20 -2.75 8.86
N LEU A 34 -5.96 -2.24 8.94
CA LEU A 34 -5.15 -1.93 7.78
C LEU A 34 -4.77 -3.19 6.98
N ALA A 35 -4.43 -4.29 7.65
CA ALA A 35 -4.11 -5.55 6.96
C ALA A 35 -5.32 -6.10 6.18
N GLU A 36 -6.51 -6.10 6.78
CA GLU A 36 -7.77 -6.50 6.13
C GLU A 36 -8.09 -5.60 4.93
N HIS A 37 -7.91 -4.28 5.07
CA HIS A 37 -8.10 -3.32 3.99
C HIS A 37 -7.20 -3.65 2.79
N ILE A 38 -5.92 -3.94 3.04
CA ILE A 38 -4.99 -4.27 1.95
C ILE A 38 -5.35 -5.60 1.29
N ARG A 39 -5.71 -6.63 2.08
CA ARG A 39 -6.19 -7.92 1.53
C ARG A 39 -7.41 -7.74 0.65
N PHE A 40 -8.36 -6.89 1.06
CA PHE A 40 -9.53 -6.56 0.26
C PHE A 40 -9.15 -5.91 -1.08
N PHE A 41 -8.27 -4.91 -1.08
CA PHE A 41 -7.83 -4.28 -2.33
C PHE A 41 -7.06 -5.24 -3.25
N GLN A 42 -6.32 -6.22 -2.71
CA GLN A 42 -5.70 -7.27 -3.51
C GLN A 42 -6.72 -8.25 -4.11
N GLN A 43 -7.90 -8.41 -3.51
CA GLN A 43 -9.00 -9.19 -4.11
C GLN A 43 -9.72 -8.41 -5.21
N VAL A 44 -9.91 -7.11 -5.01
CA VAL A 44 -10.61 -6.24 -5.99
C VAL A 44 -9.73 -5.90 -7.19
N PHE A 45 -8.47 -5.57 -6.93
CA PHE A 45 -7.46 -5.21 -7.93
C PHE A 45 -6.23 -6.11 -7.77
N PRO A 46 -6.30 -7.38 -8.22
CA PRO A 46 -5.16 -8.28 -8.12
C PRO A 46 -3.90 -7.68 -8.76
N ASP A 47 -2.78 -7.79 -8.04
CA ASP A 47 -1.46 -7.33 -8.48
C ASP A 47 -1.40 -5.84 -8.84
N TYR A 48 -2.18 -5.00 -8.14
CA TYR A 48 -2.09 -3.55 -8.33
C TYR A 48 -0.69 -3.02 -7.99
N THR A 49 -0.30 -1.96 -8.68
CA THR A 49 0.96 -1.26 -8.46
C THR A 49 0.70 0.13 -7.92
N LEU A 50 1.59 0.59 -7.03
CA LEU A 50 1.58 1.95 -6.48
C LEU A 50 2.78 2.72 -7.03
N GLU A 51 2.50 3.69 -7.90
CA GLU A 51 3.49 4.62 -8.42
C GLU A 51 3.62 5.80 -7.45
N ALA A 52 4.71 5.83 -6.68
CA ALA A 52 4.99 6.90 -5.73
C ALA A 52 5.51 8.18 -6.44
N HIS A 53 4.81 9.29 -6.26
CA HIS A 53 5.16 10.60 -6.83
C HIS A 53 5.89 11.51 -5.87
N ASP A 54 5.53 11.49 -4.60
CA ASP A 54 6.15 12.33 -3.57
C ASP A 54 6.07 11.67 -2.19
N LEU A 55 7.08 11.93 -1.36
CA LEU A 55 7.20 11.41 -0.01
C LEU A 55 7.69 12.52 0.93
N ILE A 56 6.77 13.12 1.67
CA ILE A 56 7.02 14.24 2.59
C ILE A 56 6.94 13.70 4.02
N ALA A 57 7.85 14.15 4.91
CA ALA A 57 7.84 13.71 6.29
C ALA A 57 8.14 14.87 7.24
N GLU A 58 7.48 14.82 8.39
CA GLU A 58 7.63 15.77 9.49
C GLU A 58 7.57 14.99 10.80
N GLY A 59 8.66 15.03 11.57
CA GLY A 59 8.81 14.21 12.77
C GLY A 59 8.63 12.72 12.45
N ASP A 60 7.61 12.11 13.04
CA ASP A 60 7.26 10.70 12.90
C ASP A 60 6.22 10.40 11.80
N LYS A 61 5.71 11.44 11.11
CA LYS A 61 4.66 11.29 10.10
C LYS A 61 5.22 11.36 8.70
N VAL A 62 4.63 10.58 7.80
CA VAL A 62 4.96 10.55 6.38
C VAL A 62 3.67 10.63 5.57
N VAL A 63 3.67 11.47 4.54
CA VAL A 63 2.60 11.55 3.54
C VAL A 63 3.16 11.09 2.21
N LEU A 64 2.44 10.17 1.58
CA LEU A 64 2.72 9.65 0.24
C LEU A 64 1.67 10.20 -0.73
N ARG A 65 2.13 10.80 -1.83
CA ARG A 65 1.29 11.01 -3.01
C ARG A 65 1.62 9.92 -4.02
N ALA A 66 0.64 9.13 -4.45
CA ALA A 66 0.84 8.03 -5.38
C ALA A 66 -0.34 7.86 -6.35
N THR A 67 -0.09 7.18 -7.47
CA THR A 67 -1.13 6.64 -8.37
C THR A 67 -1.21 5.14 -8.18
N LEU A 68 -2.41 4.60 -8.02
CA LEU A 68 -2.65 3.16 -8.05
C LEU A 68 -3.05 2.75 -9.47
N HIS A 69 -2.37 1.76 -10.01
CA HIS A 69 -2.71 1.12 -11.29
C HIS A 69 -3.11 -0.32 -11.02
N GLY A 70 -4.29 -0.73 -11.48
CA GLY A 70 -4.80 -2.09 -11.25
C GLY A 70 -5.92 -2.44 -12.21
N VAL A 71 -6.25 -3.73 -12.25
CA VAL A 71 -7.31 -4.28 -13.08
C VAL A 71 -8.48 -4.66 -12.17
N HIS A 72 -9.69 -4.14 -12.45
CA HIS A 72 -10.85 -4.37 -11.59
C HIS A 72 -11.44 -5.77 -11.84
N GLN A 73 -11.07 -6.73 -10.98
CA GLN A 73 -11.40 -8.14 -11.14
C GLN A 73 -12.28 -8.71 -10.00
N GLY A 74 -12.39 -8.00 -8.88
CA GLY A 74 -13.30 -8.34 -7.77
C GLY A 74 -14.46 -7.36 -7.63
N GLU A 75 -15.43 -7.68 -6.78
CA GLU A 75 -16.54 -6.76 -6.46
C GLU A 75 -16.05 -5.60 -5.58
N LEU A 76 -16.31 -4.36 -6.01
CA LEU A 76 -15.96 -3.16 -5.26
C LEU A 76 -17.22 -2.42 -4.80
N MET A 77 -17.59 -2.55 -3.52
CA MET A 77 -18.71 -1.79 -2.93
C MET A 77 -20.02 -1.95 -3.74
N GLY A 78 -20.34 -3.17 -4.15
CA GLY A 78 -21.51 -3.49 -4.98
C GLY A 78 -21.34 -3.23 -6.48
N MET A 79 -20.17 -2.75 -6.92
CA MET A 79 -19.82 -2.65 -8.33
C MET A 79 -19.19 -3.97 -8.80
N ALA A 80 -19.78 -4.57 -9.83
CA ALA A 80 -19.22 -5.75 -10.49
C ALA A 80 -17.87 -5.42 -11.16
N PRO A 81 -16.96 -6.42 -11.29
CA PRO A 81 -15.68 -6.23 -11.94
C PRO A 81 -15.85 -5.81 -13.40
N THR A 82 -15.01 -4.91 -13.87
CA THR A 82 -15.11 -4.31 -15.21
C THR A 82 -14.10 -4.84 -16.21
N GLY A 83 -13.04 -5.51 -15.72
CA GLY A 83 -11.88 -5.86 -16.54
C GLY A 83 -10.95 -4.69 -16.80
#